data_AF-A0A4Q5XPC1-F1
#
_entry.id   AF-A0A4Q5XPC1-F1
#
_cell.length_a   1.000
_cell.length_b   1.000
_cell.length_c   1.000
_cell.angle_alpha   90.00
_cell.angle_beta   90.00
_cell.angle_gamma   90.00
#
_symmetry.space_group_name_H-M   'P 1'
#
loop_
_entity.id
_entity.type
_entity.pdbx_description
1 polymer ?
#
loop_
_entity_poly.entity_id
_entity_poly.type
_entity_poly.pdbx_seq_one_letter_code
_entity_poly.pdbx_strand_id
1 'polypeptide(L)'
;MMRLPALAAMVLAVAACGESKPPASVQHVEYTKLCVDAGGEQAHCECQATKVDELLTAGEINPKVQEALILQAQGKEDEADAIMLALPYNERFEHPSLVAERQLECDSPT
;
A
#
# COMPACT_ATOMS: atom_id res chain seq x y z
N MET A 1 30.57 22.87 -44.44
CA MET A 1 30.10 23.79 -43.38
C MET A 1 28.74 23.26 -42.98
N MET A 2 28.38 22.81 -41.77
CA MET A 2 28.82 23.02 -40.39
C MET A 2 28.60 21.71 -39.61
N ARG A 3 29.35 21.52 -38.53
CA ARG A 3 29.44 20.34 -37.66
C ARG A 3 28.51 20.47 -36.42
N LEU A 4 27.83 19.36 -36.04
CA LEU A 4 27.45 18.91 -34.66
C LEU A 4 26.60 19.86 -33.73
N PRO A 5 26.08 19.44 -32.55
CA PRO A 5 25.00 18.45 -32.28
C PRO A 5 24.08 18.86 -31.07
N ALA A 6 23.34 17.89 -30.49
CA ALA A 6 22.72 17.87 -29.15
C ALA A 6 21.34 18.57 -29.01
N LEU A 7 20.33 18.03 -28.30
CA LEU A 7 20.38 17.25 -27.07
C LEU A 7 19.51 15.97 -27.10
N ALA A 8 20.09 14.92 -26.54
CA ALA A 8 19.42 13.72 -26.09
C ALA A 8 18.53 14.03 -24.87
N ALA A 9 17.26 13.64 -24.93
CA ALA A 9 16.43 13.42 -23.75
C ALA A 9 16.39 11.92 -23.45
N MET A 10 17.52 11.39 -22.98
CA MET A 10 17.55 10.07 -22.35
C MET A 10 16.97 10.22 -20.94
N VAL A 11 15.70 9.86 -20.80
CA VAL A 11 15.09 9.48 -19.53
C VAL A 11 15.69 8.14 -19.15
N LEU A 12 16.73 8.14 -18.31
CA LEU A 12 17.30 6.91 -17.77
C LEU A 12 17.65 7.10 -16.29
N ALA A 13 16.76 6.51 -15.49
CA ALA A 13 17.03 5.76 -14.27
C ALA A 13 18.06 6.39 -13.31
N VAL A 14 17.52 7.07 -12.30
CA VAL A 14 18.21 7.20 -11.02
C VAL A 14 18.42 5.78 -10.48
N ALA A 15 19.68 5.36 -10.46
CA ALA A 15 20.12 4.16 -9.76
C ALA A 15 19.95 4.38 -8.25
N ALA A 16 19.00 3.69 -7.65
CA ALA A 16 19.01 3.36 -6.24
C ALA A 16 19.24 1.84 -6.12
N CYS A 17 20.34 1.46 -5.48
CA CYS A 17 20.61 0.08 -5.07
C CYS A 17 19.66 -0.33 -3.93
N GLY A 18 19.25 -1.60 -3.91
CA GLY A 18 18.67 -2.26 -2.72
C GLY A 18 17.27 -2.79 -3.01
N GLU A 19 17.13 -4.11 -3.02
CA GLU A 19 15.95 -4.92 -3.34
C GLU A 19 15.05 -4.44 -4.49
N SER A 20 14.95 -5.25 -5.54
CA SER A 20 13.83 -5.16 -6.49
C SER A 20 12.51 -5.37 -5.73
N LYS A 21 11.97 -4.30 -5.12
CA LYS A 21 10.65 -4.33 -4.51
C LYS A 21 9.69 -4.74 -5.63
N PRO A 22 8.92 -5.82 -5.46
CA PRO A 22 7.98 -6.26 -6.48
C PRO A 22 7.13 -5.07 -6.94
N PRO A 23 6.75 -5.00 -8.23
CA PRO A 23 5.83 -3.96 -8.67
C PRO A 23 4.60 -4.00 -7.76
N ALA A 24 4.20 -2.81 -7.28
CA ALA A 24 3.06 -2.66 -6.39
C ALA A 24 1.82 -3.35 -6.98
N SER A 25 1.07 -4.07 -6.14
CA SER A 25 -0.18 -4.69 -6.55
C SER A 25 -1.20 -3.62 -6.95
N VAL A 26 -2.25 -4.01 -7.69
CA VAL A 26 -3.35 -3.07 -8.02
C VAL A 26 -4.00 -2.56 -6.74
N GLN A 27 -4.15 -3.43 -5.74
CA GLN A 27 -4.70 -3.10 -4.42
C GLN A 27 -3.82 -2.11 -3.66
N HIS A 28 -2.50 -2.25 -3.74
CA HIS A 28 -1.55 -1.30 -3.16
C HIS A 28 -1.74 0.10 -3.74
N VAL A 29 -1.74 0.21 -5.07
CA VAL A 29 -1.89 1.50 -5.76
C VAL A 29 -3.22 2.15 -5.42
N GLU A 30 -4.30 1.35 -5.38
CA GLU A 30 -5.63 1.84 -5.01
C GLU A 30 -5.69 2.32 -3.55
N TYR A 31 -5.17 1.51 -2.61
CA TYR A 31 -5.19 1.86 -1.19
C TYR A 31 -4.37 3.11 -0.90
N THR A 32 -3.17 3.21 -1.48
CA THR A 32 -2.34 4.42 -1.43
C THR A 32 -3.10 5.63 -1.94
N LYS A 33 -3.72 5.52 -3.11
CA LYS A 33 -4.48 6.61 -3.73
C LYS A 33 -5.60 7.10 -2.81
N LEU A 34 -6.37 6.17 -2.23
CA LEU A 34 -7.47 6.52 -1.32
C LEU A 34 -6.96 7.24 -0.06
N CYS A 35 -5.83 6.80 0.51
CA CYS A 35 -5.19 7.46 1.63
C CYS A 35 -4.76 8.91 1.29
N VAL A 36 -4.15 9.12 0.12
CA VAL A 36 -3.75 10.46 -0.35
C VAL A 36 -4.97 11.34 -0.64
N ASP A 37 -6.00 10.79 -1.29
CA ASP A 37 -7.25 11.51 -1.57
C ASP A 37 -7.97 11.92 -0.26
N ALA A 38 -7.78 11.17 0.83
CA ALA A 38 -8.25 11.49 2.17
C ALA A 38 -7.36 12.53 2.92
N GLY A 39 -6.27 12.99 2.31
CA GLY A 39 -5.38 14.04 2.83
C GLY A 39 -4.08 13.53 3.47
N GLY A 40 -3.78 12.23 3.34
CA GLY A 40 -2.49 11.67 3.77
C GLY A 40 -1.31 12.16 2.93
N GLU A 41 -0.12 12.19 3.52
CA GLU A 41 1.12 12.46 2.79
C GLU A 41 1.51 11.22 1.96
N GLN A 42 2.05 11.42 0.75
CA GLN A 42 2.36 10.34 -0.18
C GLN A 42 3.28 9.28 0.46
N ALA A 43 4.44 9.66 0.98
CA ALA A 43 5.37 8.68 1.55
C ALA A 43 4.77 7.91 2.73
N HIS A 44 3.94 8.57 3.55
CA HIS A 44 3.18 7.91 4.61
C HIS A 44 2.18 6.87 4.06
N CYS A 45 1.37 7.24 3.06
CA CYS A 45 0.40 6.34 2.44
C CYS A 45 1.07 5.14 1.75
N GLU A 46 2.16 5.35 1.02
CA GLU A 46 2.98 4.29 0.43
C GLU A 46 3.55 3.33 1.48
N CYS A 47 3.97 3.86 2.63
CA CYS A 47 4.43 3.06 3.75
C CYS A 47 3.29 2.18 4.27
N GLN A 48 2.11 2.76 4.53
CA GLN A 48 0.97 2.00 5.05
C GLN A 48 0.50 0.91 4.08
N ALA A 49 0.47 1.19 2.77
CA ALA A 49 0.14 0.20 1.75
C ALA A 49 1.18 -0.92 1.68
N THR A 50 2.47 -0.57 1.79
CA THR A 50 3.57 -1.55 1.87
C THR A 50 3.39 -2.49 3.06
N LYS A 51 3.05 -1.96 4.24
CA LYS A 51 2.90 -2.76 5.47
C LYS A 51 1.79 -3.80 5.34
N VAL A 52 0.70 -3.47 4.65
CA VAL A 52 -0.37 -4.43 4.34
C VAL A 52 0.13 -5.52 3.37
N ASP A 53 0.84 -5.16 2.31
CA ASP A 53 1.40 -6.13 1.36
C ASP A 53 2.44 -7.08 2.01
N GLU A 54 3.26 -6.57 2.94
CA GLU A 54 4.20 -7.39 3.71
C GLU A 54 3.46 -8.47 4.52
N LEU A 55 2.40 -8.09 5.24
CA LEU A 55 1.58 -9.01 6.02
C LEU A 55 0.90 -10.08 5.13
N LEU A 56 0.40 -9.68 3.97
CA LEU A 56 -0.19 -10.61 2.99
C LEU A 56 0.85 -11.59 2.44
N THR A 57 2.04 -11.08 2.10
CA THR A 57 3.13 -11.89 1.57
C THR A 57 3.62 -12.90 2.61
N ALA A 58 3.64 -12.52 3.88
CA ALA A 58 3.98 -13.41 4.99
C ALA A 58 2.86 -14.41 5.35
N GLY A 59 1.64 -14.21 4.84
CA GLY A 59 0.46 -15.02 5.19
C GLY A 59 -0.04 -14.76 6.61
N GLU A 60 0.33 -13.62 7.22
CA GLU A 60 -0.04 -13.24 8.58
C GLU A 60 -1.45 -12.65 8.66
N ILE A 61 -2.01 -12.22 7.53
CA ILE A 61 -3.40 -11.78 7.43
C ILE A 61 -4.11 -12.44 6.25
N ASN A 62 -5.42 -12.57 6.37
CA ASN A 62 -6.30 -13.04 5.31
C ASN A 62 -6.40 -11.98 4.20
N PRO A 63 -6.29 -12.34 2.90
CA PRO A 63 -6.43 -11.39 1.78
C PRO A 63 -7.73 -10.57 1.79
N LYS A 64 -8.79 -11.11 2.39
CA LYS A 64 -10.06 -10.40 2.55
C LYS A 64 -9.96 -9.16 3.46
N VAL A 65 -8.95 -9.08 4.33
CA VAL A 65 -8.69 -7.89 5.14
C VAL A 65 -8.28 -6.70 4.27
N GLN A 66 -7.45 -6.90 3.24
CA GLN A 66 -7.08 -5.81 2.32
C GLN A 66 -8.28 -5.34 1.49
N GLU A 67 -9.16 -6.25 1.07
CA GLU A 67 -10.40 -5.90 0.39
C GLU A 67 -11.31 -5.05 1.29
N ALA A 68 -11.48 -5.44 2.56
CA ALA A 68 -12.23 -4.66 3.53
C ALA A 68 -11.62 -3.26 3.77
N LEU A 69 -10.29 -3.15 3.92
CA LEU A 69 -9.59 -1.87 4.09
C LEU A 69 -9.83 -0.90 2.92
N ILE A 70 -9.77 -1.40 1.69
CA ILE A 70 -10.06 -0.58 0.49
C ILE A 70 -11.52 -0.12 0.49
N LEU A 71 -12.47 -1.01 0.84
CA LEU A 71 -13.88 -0.65 0.93
C LEU A 71 -14.14 0.40 2.01
N GLN A 72 -13.52 0.28 3.18
CA GLN A 72 -13.59 1.30 4.24
C GLN A 72 -13.03 2.63 3.76
N ALA A 73 -11.87 2.64 3.10
CA ALA A 73 -11.28 3.85 2.55
C ALA A 73 -12.12 4.49 1.41
N GLN A 74 -12.98 3.70 0.76
CA GLN A 74 -13.99 4.19 -0.21
C GLN A 74 -15.30 4.65 0.45
N GLY A 75 -15.43 4.57 1.78
CA GLY A 75 -16.65 4.89 2.52
C GLY A 75 -17.75 3.82 2.44
N LYS A 76 -17.41 2.59 2.02
CA LYS A 76 -18.33 1.45 1.88
C LYS A 76 -18.29 0.55 3.11
N GLU A 77 -18.59 1.13 4.26
CA GLU A 77 -18.48 0.48 5.56
C GLU A 77 -19.31 -0.81 5.65
N ASP A 78 -20.56 -0.82 5.16
CA ASP A 78 -21.42 -2.01 5.20
C ASP A 78 -20.83 -3.20 4.41
N GLU A 79 -20.19 -2.92 3.26
CA GLU A 79 -19.55 -3.95 2.42
C GLU A 79 -18.28 -4.47 3.10
N ALA A 80 -17.48 -3.58 3.71
CA ALA A 80 -16.30 -3.96 4.47
C ALA A 80 -16.65 -4.80 5.71
N ASP A 81 -17.67 -4.38 6.47
CA ASP A 81 -18.15 -5.08 7.65
C ASP A 81 -18.66 -6.47 7.30
N ALA A 82 -19.38 -6.62 6.18
CA ALA A 82 -19.81 -7.93 5.70
C ALA A 82 -18.63 -8.87 5.44
N ILE A 83 -17.52 -8.37 4.88
CA ILE A 83 -16.29 -9.15 4.68
C ILE A 83 -15.69 -9.55 6.03
N MET A 84 -15.52 -8.60 6.95
CA MET A 84 -14.95 -8.86 8.27
C MET A 84 -15.81 -9.86 9.06
N LEU A 85 -17.13 -9.76 8.96
CA LEU A 85 -18.10 -10.67 9.58
C LEU A 85 -18.12 -12.07 8.96
N ALA A 86 -17.56 -12.25 7.76
CA ALA A 86 -17.39 -13.56 7.13
C ALA A 86 -16.09 -14.27 7.54
N LEU A 87 -15.12 -13.54 8.10
CA LEU A 87 -13.86 -14.13 8.58
C LEU A 87 -14.07 -15.02 9.81
N PRO A 88 -13.19 -16.01 10.02
CA PRO A 88 -13.09 -16.73 11.29
C PRO A 88 -12.95 -15.75 12.47
N TYR A 89 -13.50 -16.15 13.63
CA TYR A 89 -13.59 -15.26 14.79
C TYR A 89 -12.24 -14.67 15.20
N ASN A 90 -11.19 -15.49 15.28
CA ASN A 90 -9.83 -15.02 15.62
C ASN A 90 -9.29 -14.03 14.58
N GLU A 91 -9.36 -14.38 13.30
CA GLU A 91 -8.87 -13.56 12.19
C GLU A 91 -9.55 -12.18 12.14
N ARG A 92 -10.86 -12.13 12.43
CA ARG A 92 -11.64 -10.88 12.45
C ARG A 92 -11.10 -9.86 13.45
N PHE A 93 -10.56 -10.29 14.59
CA PHE A 93 -10.06 -9.40 15.64
C PHE A 93 -8.54 -9.20 15.55
N GLU A 94 -7.80 -10.27 15.25
CA GLU A 94 -6.33 -10.24 15.25
C GLU A 94 -5.78 -9.51 14.03
N HIS A 95 -6.31 -9.77 12.82
CA HIS A 95 -5.72 -9.21 11.60
C HIS A 95 -5.84 -7.69 11.50
N PRO A 96 -6.99 -7.03 11.79
CA PRO A 96 -7.06 -5.56 11.78
C PRO A 96 -6.10 -4.94 12.80
N SER A 97 -5.95 -5.58 13.96
CA SER A 97 -5.05 -5.11 15.01
C SER A 97 -3.59 -5.16 14.55
N LEU A 98 -3.20 -6.27 13.89
CA LEU A 98 -1.87 -6.43 13.32
C LEU A 98 -1.61 -5.42 12.18
N VAL A 99 -2.59 -5.20 11.30
CA VAL A 99 -2.49 -4.16 10.26
C VAL A 99 -2.25 -2.79 10.88
N ALA A 100 -3.06 -2.41 11.88
CA ALA A 100 -2.92 -1.12 12.55
C ALA A 100 -1.54 -0.97 13.21
N GLU A 101 -1.07 -1.99 13.93
CA GLU A 101 0.26 -2.00 14.56
C GLU A 101 1.38 -1.75 13.54
N ARG A 102 1.34 -2.44 12.40
CA ARG A 102 2.35 -2.29 11.35
C ARG A 102 2.28 -0.94 10.66
N GLN A 103 1.08 -0.39 10.47
CA GLN A 103 0.90 0.92 9.86
C GLN A 103 1.33 2.07 10.77
N LEU A 104 1.24 1.91 12.11
CA LEU A 104 1.77 2.90 13.07
C LEU A 104 3.30 3.05 12.99
N GLU A 105 4.02 2.06 12.46
CA GLU A 105 5.46 2.20 12.19
C GLU A 105 5.75 3.32 11.17
N CYS A 106 4.77 3.70 10.34
CA CYS A 106 4.88 4.76 9.33
C CYS A 106 4.73 6.18 9.90
N ASP A 107 4.39 6.33 11.19
CA ASP A 107 4.30 7.63 11.87
C ASP A 107 5.64 8.06 12.51
N SER A 108 6.61 7.14 12.59
CA SER A 108 7.91 7.42 13.18
C SER A 108 8.86 8.01 12.13
N PRO A 109 9.53 9.14 12.41
CA PRO A 109 10.57 9.64 11.52
C PRO A 109 11.72 8.63 11.46
N THR A 110 12.03 8.13 10.27
CA THR A 110 13.26 7.38 9.97
C THR A 110 14.48 8.29 9.96
#